data_AF-A0A3S4G9D0-F1
#
_entry.id   AF-A0A3S4G9D0-F1
#
_cell.length_a   1.000
_cell.length_b   1.000
_cell.length_c   1.000
_cell.angle_alpha   90.00
_cell.angle_beta   90.00
_cell.angle_gamma   90.00
#
_symmetry.space_group_name_H-M   'P 1'
#
loop_
_entity.id
_entity.type
_entity.pdbx_description
1 polymer ?
#
loop_
_entity_poly.entity_id
_entity_poly.type
_entity_poly.pdbx_seq_one_letter_code
_entity_poly.pdbx_strand_id
1 'polypeptide(L)'
;MWQQQRCTSPYGLSVQADFLILPGERAIIEMAQSCGLELTPPAQRDVRQASSYGLGEQVKAALDAGCRHLIIGLGGSATNDGGIGFAQAARRTILA
;
A
#
# COMPACT_ATOMS: atom_id res chain seq x y z
N MET A 1 -15.07 -4.31 8.64
CA MET A 1 -14.87 -2.99 9.26
C MET A 1 -13.86 -2.23 8.45
N TRP A 2 -14.21 -1.03 7.96
CA TRP A 2 -13.28 -0.15 7.27
C TRP A 2 -12.25 0.41 8.25
N GLN A 3 -11.01 0.53 7.78
CA GLN A 3 -9.89 1.14 8.48
C GLN A 3 -9.19 2.11 7.53
N GLN A 4 -8.64 3.18 8.08
CA GLN A 4 -7.87 4.17 7.32
C GLN A 4 -6.42 4.16 7.77
N GLN A 5 -5.50 4.23 6.82
CA GLN A 5 -4.07 4.32 7.09
C GLN A 5 -3.46 5.45 6.27
N ARG A 6 -2.71 6.32 6.95
CA ARG A 6 -1.86 7.29 6.26
C ARG A 6 -0.67 6.56 5.64
N CYS A 7 -0.49 6.76 4.35
CA CYS A 7 0.56 6.11 3.55
C CYS A 7 1.35 7.14 2.76
N THR A 8 2.51 6.71 2.30
CA THR A 8 3.40 7.42 1.40
C THR A 8 3.00 7.10 -0.04
N SER A 9 2.67 8.13 -0.81
CA SER A 9 2.32 8.01 -2.24
C SER A 9 3.53 7.61 -3.08
N PRO A 10 3.37 7.28 -4.38
CA PRO A 10 4.48 6.90 -5.23
C PRO A 10 5.63 7.91 -5.24
N TYR A 11 5.33 9.20 -5.05
CA TYR A 11 6.29 10.30 -5.11
C TYR A 11 6.52 10.97 -3.74
N GLY A 12 6.24 10.27 -2.64
CA GLY A 12 6.58 10.72 -1.29
C GLY A 12 5.57 11.66 -0.62
N LEU A 13 4.40 11.89 -1.23
CA LEU A 13 3.35 12.71 -0.61
C LEU A 13 2.53 11.87 0.38
N SER A 14 2.02 12.50 1.44
CA SER A 14 1.10 11.84 2.36
C SER A 14 -0.28 11.66 1.71
N VAL A 15 -0.80 10.44 1.69
CA VAL A 15 -2.15 10.09 1.22
C VAL A 15 -2.89 9.25 2.26
N GLN A 16 -4.22 9.28 2.25
CA GLN A 16 -5.05 8.38 3.04
C GLN A 16 -5.43 7.18 2.17
N ALA A 17 -5.21 5.98 2.68
CA ALA A 17 -5.61 4.74 2.04
C ALA A 17 -6.56 3.97 2.96
N ASP A 18 -7.66 3.49 2.39
CA ASP A 18 -8.64 2.69 3.11
C ASP A 18 -8.45 1.20 2.84
N PHE A 19 -8.67 0.36 3.85
CA PHE A 19 -8.72 -1.09 3.71
C PHE A 19 -9.87 -1.69 4.52
N LEU A 20 -10.33 -2.87 4.10
CA LEU A 20 -11.48 -3.53 4.72
C LEU A 20 -11.05 -4.77 5.50
N ILE A 21 -11.29 -4.77 6.81
CA ILE A 21 -11.17 -5.97 7.65
C ILE A 21 -12.45 -6.79 7.55
N LEU A 22 -12.31 -8.08 7.28
CA LEU A 22 -13.37 -9.08 7.25
C LEU A 22 -13.27 -10.02 8.46
N PRO A 23 -14.34 -10.75 8.80
CA PRO A 23 -14.26 -11.85 9.77
C PRO A 23 -13.18 -12.87 9.41
N GLY A 24 -12.63 -13.54 10.42
CA GLY A 24 -11.60 -14.58 10.24
C GLY A 24 -10.21 -14.03 9.91
N GLU A 25 -9.80 -12.93 10.55
CA GLU A 25 -8.45 -12.35 10.42
C GLU A 25 -8.06 -12.00 8.98
N ARG A 26 -9.04 -11.53 8.20
CA ARG A 26 -8.88 -11.23 6.77
C ARG A 26 -8.87 -9.74 6.50
N ALA A 27 -8.02 -9.28 5.59
CA ALA A 27 -8.06 -7.91 5.08
C ALA A 27 -8.12 -7.89 3.55
N ILE A 28 -8.88 -6.94 3.00
CA ILE A 28 -8.85 -6.56 1.59
C ILE A 28 -8.14 -5.22 1.49
N ILE A 29 -7.08 -5.19 0.68
CA ILE A 29 -6.21 -4.03 0.44
C ILE A 29 -6.19 -3.75 -1.06
N GLU A 30 -6.31 -2.48 -1.44
CA GLU A 30 -6.14 -2.05 -2.83
C GLU A 30 -4.89 -1.17 -2.94
N MET A 31 -3.89 -1.60 -3.71
CA MET A 31 -2.63 -0.86 -3.77
C MET A 31 -2.82 0.54 -4.37
N ALA A 32 -3.81 0.74 -5.26
CA ALA A 32 -4.04 2.02 -5.92
C ALA A 32 -4.35 3.15 -4.92
N GLN A 33 -4.88 2.83 -3.74
CA GLN A 33 -5.15 3.79 -2.68
C GLN A 33 -3.88 4.51 -2.17
N SER A 34 -2.73 3.83 -2.16
CA SER A 34 -1.45 4.43 -1.77
C SER A 34 -0.45 4.55 -2.93
N CYS A 35 -0.59 3.76 -3.98
CA CYS A 35 0.39 3.60 -5.05
C CYS A 35 -0.20 3.82 -6.46
N GLY A 36 -1.42 4.38 -6.55
CA GLY A 36 -2.17 4.46 -7.80
C GLY A 36 -1.71 5.57 -8.75
N LEU A 37 -1.93 5.37 -10.05
CA LEU A 37 -1.72 6.39 -11.09
C LEU A 37 -2.53 7.66 -10.83
N GLU A 38 -3.74 7.51 -10.30
CA GLU A 38 -4.67 8.62 -10.05
C GLU A 38 -4.21 9.57 -8.93
N LEU A 39 -3.27 9.14 -8.08
CA LEU A 39 -2.68 9.96 -7.03
C LEU A 39 -1.75 11.06 -7.57
N THR A 40 -1.44 11.05 -8.86
CA THR A 40 -0.49 11.98 -9.46
C THR A 40 -0.92 12.39 -10.87
N PRO A 41 -0.94 13.69 -11.18
CA PRO A 41 -1.24 14.18 -12.54
C PRO A 41 -0.32 13.54 -13.58
N PRO A 42 -0.79 13.21 -14.80
CA PRO A 42 0.03 12.57 -15.84
C PRO A 42 1.37 13.26 -16.12
N ALA A 43 1.40 14.59 -16.12
CA ALA A 43 2.61 15.39 -16.38
C ALA A 43 3.69 15.26 -15.28
N GLN A 44 3.35 14.76 -14.10
CA GLN A 44 4.26 14.59 -12.97
C GLN A 44 4.67 13.13 -12.73
N ARG A 45 4.24 12.21 -13.60
CA ARG A 45 4.54 10.78 -13.44
C ARG A 45 5.93 10.47 -13.99
N ASP A 46 6.84 10.05 -13.11
CA ASP A 46 8.16 9.51 -13.47
C ASP A 46 8.36 8.14 -12.81
N VAL A 47 8.21 7.08 -13.59
CA VAL A 47 8.26 5.70 -13.09
C VAL A 47 9.60 5.34 -12.41
N ARG A 48 10.70 6.05 -12.71
CA ARG A 48 12.01 5.81 -12.10
C ARG A 48 12.07 6.26 -10.64
N GLN A 49 11.16 7.16 -10.24
CA GLN A 49 11.08 7.73 -8.90
C GLN A 49 9.93 7.14 -8.09
N ALA A 50 8.95 6.53 -8.75
CA ALA A 50 7.77 5.97 -8.12
C ALA A 50 8.10 4.77 -7.21
N SER A 51 7.67 4.82 -5.95
CA SER A 51 7.92 3.78 -4.94
C SER A 51 6.65 3.08 -4.48
N SER A 52 6.73 1.77 -4.24
CA SER A 52 5.65 0.95 -3.67
C SER A 52 5.58 0.98 -2.13
N TYR A 53 6.35 1.86 -1.47
CA TYR A 53 6.45 1.95 -0.01
C TYR A 53 5.09 2.03 0.71
N GLY A 54 4.16 2.84 0.20
CA GLY A 54 2.82 2.98 0.78
C GLY A 54 2.02 1.68 0.86
N LEU A 55 2.23 0.74 -0.08
CA LEU A 55 1.59 -0.57 -0.01
C LEU A 55 2.08 -1.36 1.22
N GLY A 56 3.37 -1.24 1.55
CA GLY A 56 3.93 -1.88 2.73
C GLY A 56 3.37 -1.29 4.02
N GLU A 57 3.06 0.01 4.04
CA GLU A 57 2.38 0.66 5.15
C GLU A 57 0.93 0.17 5.31
N GLN A 58 0.19 0.00 4.22
CA GLN A 58 -1.15 -0.62 4.26
C GLN A 58 -1.10 -2.05 4.80
N VAL A 59 -0.17 -2.86 4.30
CA VAL A 59 0.00 -4.26 4.75
C VAL A 59 0.38 -4.32 6.22
N LYS A 60 1.31 -3.46 6.66
CA LYS A 60 1.68 -3.37 8.07
C LYS A 60 0.46 -3.02 8.94
N ALA A 61 -0.35 -2.04 8.54
CA ALA A 61 -1.54 -1.65 9.28
C ALA A 61 -2.56 -2.80 9.40
N ALA A 62 -2.78 -3.58 8.35
CA ALA A 62 -3.64 -4.75 8.40
C ALA A 62 -3.10 -5.85 9.33
N LEU A 63 -1.78 -6.09 9.31
CA LEU A 63 -1.13 -7.07 10.18
C LEU A 63 -1.17 -6.64 11.65
N ASP A 64 -0.92 -5.36 11.93
CA ASP A 64 -1.03 -4.73 13.25
C ASP A 64 -2.48 -4.81 13.79
N ALA A 65 -3.48 -4.77 12.90
CA ALA A 65 -4.88 -4.98 13.24
C ALA A 65 -5.26 -6.47 13.47
N GLY A 66 -4.28 -7.38 13.46
CA GLY A 66 -4.49 -8.80 13.73
C GLY A 66 -4.85 -9.64 12.51
N CYS A 67 -4.86 -9.08 11.30
CA CYS A 67 -5.13 -9.87 10.10
C CYS A 67 -3.96 -10.80 9.78
N ARG A 68 -4.26 -12.00 9.25
CA ARG A 68 -3.30 -13.03 8.83
C ARG A 68 -3.53 -13.49 7.39
N HIS A 69 -4.69 -13.18 6.83
CA HIS A 69 -5.04 -13.48 5.45
C HIS A 69 -5.27 -12.18 4.67
N LEU A 70 -4.33 -11.83 3.81
CA LEU A 70 -4.39 -10.59 3.03
C LEU A 70 -4.82 -10.89 1.59
N ILE A 71 -5.81 -10.15 1.11
CA ILE A 71 -6.24 -10.13 -0.29
C ILE A 71 -5.84 -8.76 -0.84
N ILE A 72 -4.89 -8.73 -1.76
CA ILE A 72 -4.31 -7.49 -2.26
C ILE A 72 -4.62 -7.34 -3.75
N GLY A 73 -5.36 -6.30 -4.12
CA GLY A 73 -5.53 -5.87 -5.50
C GLY A 73 -4.36 -5.02 -5.95
N LEU A 74 -3.66 -5.43 -7.02
CA LEU A 74 -2.46 -4.76 -7.54
C LEU A 74 -2.72 -3.85 -8.76
N GLY A 75 -3.96 -3.77 -9.24
CA GLY A 75 -4.31 -2.96 -10.41
C GLY A 75 -4.08 -1.46 -10.20
N GLY A 76 -3.88 -0.72 -11.30
CA GLY A 76 -3.83 0.75 -11.27
C GLY A 76 -2.55 1.38 -10.72
N SER A 77 -1.47 0.62 -10.54
CA SER A 77 -0.22 1.10 -9.95
C SER A 77 0.52 2.15 -10.81
N ALA A 78 1.15 3.10 -10.13
CA ALA A 78 2.09 4.07 -10.72
C ALA A 78 3.55 3.61 -10.66
N THR A 79 3.82 2.46 -10.05
CA THR A 79 5.14 2.03 -9.59
C THR A 79 5.72 0.92 -10.46
N ASN A 80 7.04 0.92 -10.68
CA ASN A 80 7.77 -0.17 -11.33
C ASN A 80 9.06 -0.56 -10.55
N ASP A 81 9.06 -0.34 -9.24
CA ASP A 81 10.21 -0.55 -8.35
C ASP A 81 10.46 -2.02 -7.99
N GLY A 82 9.79 -2.96 -8.66
CA GLY A 82 9.87 -4.39 -8.37
C GLY A 82 9.38 -4.78 -6.97
N GLY A 83 8.62 -3.91 -6.28
CA GLY A 83 8.16 -4.15 -4.91
C GLY A 83 9.22 -3.92 -3.84
N ILE A 84 10.38 -3.32 -4.17
CA ILE A 84 11.42 -3.07 -3.18
C ILE A 84 10.95 -2.08 -2.11
N GLY A 85 10.17 -1.05 -2.47
CA GLY A 85 9.59 -0.10 -1.52
C GLY A 85 8.62 -0.79 -0.55
N PHE A 86 7.72 -1.63 -1.07
CA PHE A 86 6.84 -2.49 -0.26
C PHE A 86 7.66 -3.33 0.73
N ALA A 87 8.68 -4.04 0.25
CA ALA A 87 9.50 -4.91 1.09
C ALA A 87 10.25 -4.12 2.18
N GLN A 88 10.74 -2.92 1.88
CA GLN A 88 11.38 -2.04 2.86
C GLN A 88 10.43 -1.64 3.99
N ALA A 89 9.20 -1.21 3.66
CA ALA A 89 8.19 -0.83 4.63
C ALA A 89 7.67 -2.02 5.45
N ALA A 90 7.42 -3.16 4.80
CA ALA A 90 6.86 -4.36 5.43
C ALA A 90 7.90 -5.21 6.20
N ARG A 91 9.20 -4.95 6.03
CA ARG A 91 10.32 -5.77 6.54
C ARG A 91 10.20 -6.11 8.02
N ARG A 92 9.79 -5.13 8.84
CA ARG A 92 9.73 -5.29 10.30
C ARG A 92 8.54 -6.15 10.76
N THR A 93 7.55 -6.37 9.90
CA THR A 93 6.32 -7.10 10.24
C THR A 93 6.28 -8.52 9.65
N ILE A 94 6.96 -8.77 8.52
CA ILE A 94 6.97 -10.10 7.87
C ILE A 94 8.08 -11.02 8.40
N LEU A 95 9.16 -10.45 8.97
CA LEU A 95 10.31 -11.20 9.48
C LEU A 95 10.33 -11.31 11.02
N ALA A 96 9.26 -10.90 11.70
CA ALA A 96 9.09 -10.98 13.15
C ALA A 96 8.07 -12.07 13.49
#